data_AF-A0A378YI44-F1
#
_entry.id   AF-A0A378YI44-F1
#
_cell.length_a   1.000
_cell.length_b   1.000
_cell.length_c   1.000
_cell.angle_alpha   90.00
_cell.angle_beta   90.00
_cell.angle_gamma   90.00
#
_symmetry.space_group_name_H-M   'P 1'
#
loop_
_entity.id
_entity.type
_entity.pdbx_description
1 polymer ?
#
loop_
_entity_poly.entity_id
_entity_poly.type
_entity_poly.pdbx_seq_one_letter_code
_entity_poly.pdbx_strand_id
1 'polypeptide(L)'
;MNESQIDLAHTVALGSIGDEDQRAVQRLLDAGDPALRADFTLEVQQTREALALFAAASATAPPAALRDRVLNAIAADQAPATVISLARTATRNGNGRNHAVND
;
A
#
# COMPACT_ATOMS: atom_id res chain seq x y z
N MET A 1 -1.10 -6.40 -21.08
CA MET A 1 -2.43 -6.89 -20.64
C MET A 1 -3.30 -7.20 -21.83
N ASN A 2 -4.22 -8.16 -21.68
CA ASN A 2 -5.32 -8.37 -22.63
C ASN A 2 -6.57 -7.57 -22.21
N GLU A 3 -7.57 -7.52 -23.09
CA GLU A 3 -8.82 -6.77 -22.89
C GLU A 3 -9.56 -7.21 -21.62
N SER A 4 -9.69 -8.53 -21.37
CA SER A 4 -10.34 -9.03 -20.15
C SER A 4 -9.65 -8.61 -18.85
N GLN A 5 -8.33 -8.39 -18.88
CA GLN A 5 -7.57 -7.91 -17.72
C GLN A 5 -7.75 -6.41 -17.53
N ILE A 6 -7.93 -5.64 -18.62
CA ILE A 6 -8.25 -4.21 -18.57
C ILE A 6 -9.65 -4.03 -17.97
N ASP A 7 -10.65 -4.78 -18.46
CA ASP A 7 -12.00 -4.75 -17.93
C ASP A 7 -12.03 -5.09 -16.43
N LEU A 8 -11.27 -6.12 -16.04
CA LEU A 8 -11.11 -6.49 -14.63
C LEU A 8 -10.48 -5.36 -13.81
N ALA A 9 -9.46 -4.67 -14.34
CA ALA A 9 -8.82 -3.54 -13.66
C ALA A 9 -9.81 -2.37 -13.44
N HIS A 10 -10.68 -2.08 -14.43
CA HIS A 10 -11.72 -1.06 -14.28
C HIS A 10 -12.79 -1.45 -13.25
N THR A 11 -13.25 -2.71 -13.28
CA THR A 11 -14.19 -3.25 -12.29
C THR A 11 -13.62 -3.16 -10.86
N VAL A 12 -12.34 -3.49 -10.70
CA VAL A 12 -11.60 -3.35 -9.42
C VAL A 12 -11.50 -1.89 -9.00
N ALA A 13 -11.20 -0.98 -9.93
CA ALA A 13 -11.08 0.44 -9.64
C ALA A 13 -12.40 1.07 -9.20
N LEU A 14 -13.52 0.63 -9.78
CA LEU A 14 -14.88 1.04 -9.41
C LEU A 14 -15.37 0.43 -8.08
N GLY A 15 -14.63 -0.52 -7.51
CA GLY A 15 -15.05 -1.26 -6.31
C GLY A 15 -16.26 -2.17 -6.54
N SER A 16 -16.58 -2.47 -7.80
CA SER A 16 -17.74 -3.29 -8.22
C SER A 16 -17.35 -4.75 -8.41
N ILE A 17 -16.39 -5.24 -7.63
CA ILE A 17 -15.80 -6.57 -7.77
C ILE A 17 -16.67 -7.62 -7.07
N GLY A 18 -17.03 -8.70 -7.78
CA GLY A 18 -17.65 -9.89 -7.20
C GLY A 18 -16.63 -10.94 -6.77
N ASP A 19 -17.09 -12.03 -6.12
CA ASP A 19 -16.22 -13.12 -5.67
C ASP A 19 -15.43 -13.78 -6.82
N GLU A 20 -16.05 -13.85 -8.01
CA GLU A 20 -15.42 -14.41 -9.21
C GLU A 20 -14.26 -13.53 -9.69
N ASP A 21 -14.49 -12.23 -9.76
CA ASP A 21 -13.49 -11.25 -10.14
C ASP A 21 -12.37 -11.19 -9.11
N GLN A 22 -12.68 -11.31 -7.81
CA GLN A 22 -11.67 -11.37 -6.76
C GLN A 22 -10.74 -12.58 -6.95
N ARG A 23 -11.29 -13.74 -7.32
CA ARG A 23 -10.48 -14.92 -7.67
C ARG A 23 -9.69 -14.70 -8.97
N ALA A 24 -10.21 -13.96 -9.93
CA ALA A 24 -9.48 -13.63 -11.16
C ALA A 24 -8.29 -12.69 -10.88
N VAL A 25 -8.47 -11.68 -10.03
CA VAL A 25 -7.39 -10.80 -9.56
C VAL A 25 -6.34 -11.62 -8.83
N GLN A 26 -6.74 -12.48 -7.88
CA GLN A 26 -5.78 -13.29 -7.13
C GLN A 26 -4.95 -14.18 -8.05
N ARG A 27 -5.59 -14.86 -9.02
CA ARG A 27 -4.88 -15.65 -10.04
C ARG A 27 -3.90 -14.81 -10.86
N LEU A 28 -4.28 -13.59 -11.24
CA LEU A 28 -3.39 -12.68 -11.97
C LEU A 28 -2.18 -12.27 -11.13
N LEU A 29 -2.40 -11.94 -9.85
CA LEU A 29 -1.32 -11.58 -8.93
C LEU A 29 -0.38 -12.77 -8.67
N ASP A 30 -0.89 -14.00 -8.67
CA ASP A 30 -0.14 -15.23 -8.43
C ASP A 30 0.51 -15.83 -9.68
N ALA A 31 0.14 -15.37 -10.89
CA ALA A 31 0.61 -15.91 -12.18
C ALA A 31 2.13 -15.81 -12.44
N GLY A 32 2.88 -15.17 -11.54
CA GLY A 32 4.34 -15.12 -11.59
C GLY A 32 4.94 -14.15 -12.60
N ASP A 33 4.12 -13.38 -13.35
CA ASP A 33 4.56 -12.33 -14.26
C ASP A 33 4.56 -10.96 -13.56
N PRO A 34 5.72 -10.40 -13.17
CA PRO A 34 5.79 -9.13 -12.48
C PRO A 34 5.44 -7.94 -13.37
N ALA A 35 5.68 -8.03 -14.68
CA ALA A 35 5.38 -6.95 -15.62
C ALA A 35 3.87 -6.83 -15.80
N LEU A 36 3.19 -7.96 -16.02
CA LEU A 36 1.73 -8.00 -16.09
C LEU A 36 1.08 -7.47 -14.79
N ARG A 37 1.63 -7.81 -13.62
CA ARG A 37 1.16 -7.31 -12.33
C ARG A 37 1.33 -5.80 -12.20
N ALA A 38 2.47 -5.27 -12.66
CA ALA A 38 2.74 -3.84 -12.64
C ALA A 38 1.78 -3.08 -13.56
N ASP A 39 1.57 -3.56 -14.78
CA ASP A 39 0.62 -2.99 -15.74
C ASP A 39 -0.81 -2.97 -15.18
N PHE A 40 -1.25 -4.08 -14.59
CA PHE A 40 -2.58 -4.18 -13.98
C PHE A 40 -2.76 -3.20 -12.82
N THR A 41 -1.75 -3.10 -11.95
CA THR A 41 -1.77 -2.16 -10.82
C THR A 41 -1.80 -0.71 -11.31
N LEU A 42 -1.06 -0.40 -12.38
CA LEU A 42 -1.04 0.92 -12.99
C LEU A 42 -2.42 1.31 -13.54
N GLU A 43 -3.08 0.40 -14.27
CA GLU A 43 -4.41 0.64 -14.84
C GLU A 43 -5.46 0.90 -13.74
N VAL A 44 -5.45 0.10 -12.67
CA VAL A 44 -6.31 0.31 -11.49
C VAL A 44 -6.04 1.69 -10.87
N GLN A 45 -4.77 2.07 -10.73
CA GLN A 45 -4.38 3.33 -10.12
C GLN A 45 -4.83 4.53 -10.97
N GLN A 46 -4.59 4.51 -12.28
CA GLN A 46 -5.01 5.57 -13.20
C GLN A 46 -6.53 5.77 -13.20
N THR A 47 -7.27 4.66 -13.19
CA THR A 47 -8.74 4.72 -13.11
C THR A 47 -9.20 5.34 -11.79
N ARG A 48 -8.57 4.97 -10.66
CA ARG A 48 -8.85 5.57 -9.35
C ARG A 48 -8.52 7.07 -9.29
N GLU A 49 -7.45 7.51 -9.94
CA GLU A 49 -7.09 8.92 -10.03
C GLU A 49 -8.13 9.72 -10.81
N ALA A 50 -8.62 9.19 -11.94
CA ALA A 50 -9.71 9.80 -12.69
C ALA A 50 -11.00 9.90 -11.85
N LEU A 51 -11.34 8.84 -11.12
CA LEU A 51 -12.50 8.83 -10.22
C LEU A 51 -12.33 9.80 -9.04
N ALA A 52 -11.13 9.94 -8.49
CA ALA A 52 -10.84 10.90 -7.42
C ALA A 52 -11.04 12.35 -7.89
N LEU A 53 -10.60 12.67 -9.11
CA LEU A 53 -10.85 13.96 -9.74
C LEU A 53 -12.36 14.20 -9.92
N PHE A 54 -13.09 13.18 -10.38
CA PHE A 54 -14.55 13.26 -10.54
C PHE A 54 -15.29 13.44 -9.20
N ALA A 55 -14.87 12.73 -8.15
CA ALA A 55 -15.51 12.79 -6.84
C ALA A 55 -15.44 14.18 -6.20
N ALA A 56 -14.39 14.96 -6.50
CA ALA A 56 -14.30 16.35 -6.03
C ALA A 56 -15.45 17.22 -6.56
N ALA A 57 -15.96 16.94 -7.77
CA ALA A 57 -17.05 17.69 -8.37
C ALA A 57 -18.42 17.37 -7.74
N SER A 58 -18.59 16.18 -7.16
CA SER A 58 -19.84 15.73 -6.53
C SER A 58 -19.80 15.75 -4.99
N ALA A 59 -18.77 16.37 -4.42
CA ALA A 59 -18.57 16.43 -2.97
C ALA A 59 -19.71 17.18 -2.26
N THR A 60 -20.26 16.57 -1.21
CA THR A 60 -21.25 17.18 -0.33
C THR A 60 -20.68 17.32 1.08
N ALA A 61 -21.06 18.39 1.78
CA ALA A 61 -20.55 18.65 3.11
C ALA A 61 -21.07 17.58 4.11
N PRO A 62 -20.18 16.90 4.85
CA PRO A 62 -20.60 15.94 5.86
C PRO A 62 -21.23 16.64 7.08
N PRO A 63 -22.05 15.93 7.89
CA PRO A 63 -22.57 16.46 9.14
C PRO A 63 -21.45 16.86 10.11
N ALA A 64 -21.56 18.04 10.75
CA ALA A 64 -20.50 18.59 11.60
C ALA A 64 -20.05 17.64 12.73
N ALA A 65 -21.00 16.94 13.37
CA ALA A 65 -20.72 15.97 14.44
C ALA A 65 -19.93 14.73 13.96
N LEU A 66 -19.80 14.50 12.65
CA LEU A 66 -18.99 13.40 12.13
C LEU A 66 -17.50 13.59 12.45
N ARG A 67 -17.00 14.84 12.40
CA ARG A 67 -15.60 15.14 12.70
C ARG A 67 -15.23 14.70 14.11
N ASP A 68 -16.03 15.09 15.10
CA ASP A 68 -15.76 14.77 16.51
C ASP A 68 -15.85 13.27 16.76
N ARG A 69 -16.83 12.58 16.16
CA ARG A 69 -16.96 11.12 16.26
C ARG A 69 -15.73 10.39 15.71
N VAL A 70 -15.21 10.80 14.56
CA VAL A 70 -14.00 10.20 13.97
C VAL A 70 -12.77 10.46 14.83
N LEU A 71 -12.59 11.70 15.31
CA LEU A 71 -11.44 12.04 16.17
C LEU A 71 -11.46 11.27 17.50
N ASN A 72 -12.64 11.12 18.11
CA ASN A 72 -12.81 10.32 19.32
C ASN A 72 -12.54 8.84 19.07
N ALA A 73 -12.98 8.29 17.93
CA ALA A 73 -12.72 6.90 17.56
C ALA A 73 -11.22 6.63 17.36
N ILE A 74 -10.51 7.53 16.69
CA ILE A 74 -9.04 7.44 16.54
C ILE A 74 -8.37 7.48 17.91
N ALA A 75 -8.75 8.42 18.78
CA ALA A 75 -8.16 8.52 20.12
C ALA A 75 -8.40 7.27 20.98
N ALA A 76 -9.56 6.62 20.84
CA ALA A 76 -9.88 5.37 21.54
C ALA A 76 -9.08 4.17 21.01
N ASP A 77 -8.70 4.17 19.73
CA ASP A 77 -7.93 3.09 19.08
C ASP A 77 -6.41 3.22 19.30
N GLN A 78 -5.93 4.37 19.81
CA GLN A 78 -4.53 4.55 20.20
C GLN A 78 -4.22 3.82 21.52
N ALA A 79 -4.19 2.49 21.48
CA ALA A 79 -3.34 1.72 22.38
C ALA A 79 -1.87 2.17 22.16
N PRO A 80 -1.01 2.21 23.21
CA PRO A 80 0.32 2.79 23.08
C PRO A 80 1.11 2.09 21.99
N ALA A 81 1.42 2.84 20.91
CA ALA A 81 2.27 2.39 19.83
C ALA A 81 3.57 1.87 20.44
N THR A 82 3.80 0.56 20.33
CA THR A 82 5.10 -0.03 20.66
C THR A 82 6.11 0.62 19.71
N VAL A 83 6.87 1.57 20.22
CA VAL A 83 8.02 2.14 19.52
C VAL A 83 8.99 1.00 19.21
N ILE A 84 9.01 0.56 17.95
CA ILE A 84 9.98 -0.42 17.48
C ILE A 84 11.34 0.26 17.47
N SER A 85 12.12 0.02 18.53
CA SER A 85 13.52 0.42 18.58
C SER A 85 14.31 -0.43 17.59
N LEU A 86 14.68 0.16 16.46
CA LEU A 86 15.61 -0.41 15.49
C LEU A 86 17.05 -0.32 16.04
N ALA A 87 17.35 -1.10 17.08
CA ALA A 87 18.72 -1.34 17.52
C ALA A 87 19.42 -2.31 16.54
N ARG A 88 19.78 -1.83 15.35
CA ARG A 88 20.56 -2.62 14.39
C ARG A 88 22.05 -2.31 14.52
N THR A 89 22.71 -3.15 15.34
CA THR A 89 24.11 -3.59 15.24
C THR A 89 25.07 -2.66 14.49
N ALA A 90 25.77 -1.81 15.24
CA ALA A 90 27.07 -1.31 14.82
C ALA A 90 28.02 -2.51 14.71
N THR A 91 28.27 -2.98 13.48
CA THR A 91 29.42 -3.83 13.17
C THR A 91 30.67 -3.04 13.49
N ARG A 92 31.18 -3.33 14.68
CA ARG A 92 32.50 -3.03 15.24
C ARG A 92 33.57 -2.92 14.16
N ASN A 93 33.82 -1.70 13.71
CA ASN A 93 35.01 -1.34 12.96
C ASN A 93 36.08 -0.88 13.97
N GLY A 94 37.20 -1.60 14.01
CA GLY A 94 38.33 -1.37 14.92
C GLY A 94 39.04 -2.70 15.17
N ASN A 95 40.35 -2.82 15.07
CA ASN A 95 41.40 -1.84 14.97
C ASN A 95 42.68 -2.64 14.65
N GLY A 96 43.62 -2.01 13.94
CA GLY A 96 44.91 -2.59 13.59
C GLY A 96 45.64 -3.19 14.79
N ARG A 97 46.14 -4.41 14.63
CA ARG A 97 47.18 -4.97 15.49
C ARG A 97 48.53 -4.67 14.85
N ASN A 98 49.08 -3.52 15.22
CA ASN A 98 50.53 -3.36 15.27
C ASN A 98 51.06 -4.34 16.32
N HIS A 99 51.85 -5.32 15.90
CA HIS A 99 52.84 -5.92 16.78
C HIS A 99 54.15 -6.08 16.02
N ALA A 100 55.08 -5.19 16.37
CA ALA A 100 56.48 -5.32 16.06
C ALA A 100 56.97 -6.69 16.53
N VAL A 101 57.55 -7.46 15.61
CA VAL A 101 58.38 -8.60 15.96
C VAL A 101 59.77 -8.05 16.25
N ASN A 102 60.18 -8.23 17.49
CA ASN A 102 61.52 -8.01 17.98
C ASN A 102 62.34 -9.28 17.69
N ASP A 103 63.37 -9.18 16.85
CA ASP A 103 64.61 -9.96 16.91
C ASP A 103 65.72 -9.16 16.22
#